data_AF-A0A3M7T0M5-F1
#
_entry.id   AF-A0A3M7T0M5-F1
#
_cell.length_a   1.000
_cell.length_b   1.000
_cell.length_c   1.000
_cell.angle_alpha   90.00
_cell.angle_beta   90.00
_cell.angle_gamma   90.00
#
_symmetry.space_group_name_H-M   'P 1'
#
loop_
_entity.id
_entity.type
_entity.pdbx_description
1 polymer ?
#
loop_
_entity_poly.entity_id
_entity_poly.type
_entity_poly.pdbx_seq_one_letter_code
_entity_poly.pdbx_strand_id
1 'polypeptide(L)'
;MRNGGGIMVIVKKHLTISNCHISDDFEMISFKINSKSSCLNVVSCYKPPRTPKNEFLDYLEKVRLNLDTNEPIVIVADFNINQGRINGQCLKEFLENNGLKTVVSSPTRLCVSKFKSNGSELDSSTIIDHLIVGDDQSIACEVIGCPFSDHKFVVGAIEFEVGKPIDPLTFYRNLSTANLNQLKNELLKADFSLMDKLCTIEDKWDYLKSVIFEKMDLFCLLKQAKKKDNTNHNPWFDSDLQSLKNKRD
;
A
#
# COMPACT_ATOMS: atom_id res chain seq x y z
N MET A 1 -25.71 6.08 -5.86
CA MET A 1 -24.37 5.56 -5.55
C MET A 1 -23.60 5.42 -6.85
N ARG A 2 -22.60 6.26 -7.10
CA ARG A 2 -21.63 6.03 -8.19
C ARG A 2 -20.34 5.58 -7.50
N ASN A 3 -20.21 4.27 -7.34
CA ASN A 3 -19.05 3.63 -6.71
C ASN A 3 -17.94 3.47 -7.77
N GLY A 4 -17.15 4.53 -7.97
CA GLY A 4 -15.99 4.49 -8.86
C GLY A 4 -14.94 5.47 -8.35
N GLY A 5 -14.02 4.97 -7.53
CA GLY A 5 -13.02 5.78 -6.84
C GLY A 5 -12.47 5.03 -5.63
N GLY A 6 -11.42 5.58 -5.02
CA GLY A 6 -10.83 5.03 -3.81
C GLY A 6 -9.32 5.22 -3.76
N ILE A 7 -8.80 5.13 -2.53
CA ILE A 7 -7.37 5.21 -2.25
C ILE A 7 -6.84 3.82 -2.01
N MET A 8 -5.72 3.53 -2.65
CA MET A 8 -4.96 2.31 -2.42
C MET A 8 -3.54 2.68 -2.03
N VAL A 9 -3.09 2.13 -0.91
CA VAL A 9 -1.71 2.24 -0.46
C VAL A 9 -1.06 0.86 -0.55
N ILE A 10 0.05 0.78 -1.28
CA ILE A 10 0.86 -0.44 -1.38
C ILE A 10 2.11 -0.25 -0.54
N VAL A 11 2.28 -1.10 0.48
CA VAL A 11 3.44 -1.06 1.38
C VAL A 11 4.28 -2.32 1.21
N LYS A 12 5.60 -2.17 1.19
CA LYS A 12 6.52 -3.32 1.10
C LYS A 12 6.39 -4.19 2.36
N LYS A 13 6.37 -5.51 2.16
CA LYS A 13 6.13 -6.53 3.21
C LYS A 13 7.03 -6.42 4.45
N HIS A 14 8.24 -5.90 4.32
CA HIS A 14 9.19 -5.78 5.43
C HIS A 14 9.02 -4.52 6.27
N LEU A 15 8.17 -3.58 5.85
CA LEU A 15 7.83 -2.41 6.64
C LEU A 15 6.73 -2.76 7.63
N THR A 16 6.88 -2.30 8.86
CA THR A 16 5.85 -2.50 9.90
C THR A 16 4.91 -1.30 9.89
N ILE A 17 3.61 -1.55 9.87
CA ILE A 17 2.58 -0.51 9.92
C ILE A 17 1.92 -0.53 11.30
N SER A 18 1.67 0.65 11.86
CA SER A 18 0.83 0.83 13.06
C SER A 18 -0.09 2.04 12.89
N ASN A 19 -1.00 2.25 13.86
CA ASN A 19 -1.90 3.41 13.91
C ASN A 19 -2.62 3.67 12.59
N CYS A 20 -3.07 2.59 11.93
CA CYS A 20 -3.83 2.68 10.69
C CYS A 20 -5.24 3.18 10.98
N HIS A 21 -5.62 4.27 10.34
CA HIS A 21 -6.95 4.86 10.40
C HIS A 21 -7.44 5.07 8.97
N ILE A 22 -8.62 4.54 8.69
CA ILE A 22 -9.33 4.70 7.42
C ILE A 22 -10.55 5.55 7.74
N SER A 23 -10.72 6.60 6.96
CA SER A 23 -11.80 7.55 7.11
C SER A 23 -12.81 7.37 5.98
N ASP A 24 -14.10 7.33 6.33
CA ASP A 24 -15.19 7.30 5.36
C ASP A 24 -15.74 8.70 5.04
N ASP A 25 -15.54 9.68 5.93
CA ASP A 25 -15.98 11.08 5.76
C ASP A 25 -15.30 11.72 4.53
N PHE A 26 -14.00 11.45 4.40
CA PHE A 26 -13.19 11.71 3.23
C PHE A 26 -12.43 10.47 2.86
N GLU A 27 -12.29 10.21 1.56
CA GLU A 27 -11.38 9.18 1.05
C GLU A 27 -9.97 9.46 1.59
N MET A 28 -9.59 8.75 2.66
CA MET A 28 -8.33 8.95 3.37
C MET A 28 -7.90 7.67 4.08
N ILE A 29 -6.60 7.41 4.01
CA ILE A 29 -5.88 6.39 4.78
C ILE A 29 -4.69 7.07 5.45
N SER A 30 -4.65 7.08 6.77
CA SER A 30 -3.49 7.52 7.55
C SER A 30 -2.90 6.36 8.33
N PHE A 31 -1.58 6.24 8.36
CA PHE A 31 -0.89 5.17 9.06
C PHE A 31 0.54 5.58 9.40
N LYS A 32 1.15 4.87 10.33
CA LYS A 32 2.54 5.06 10.70
C LYS A 32 3.39 3.90 10.19
N ILE A 33 4.48 4.21 9.49
CA ILE A 33 5.53 3.26 9.15
C ILE A 33 6.54 3.26 10.29
N ASN A 34 6.76 2.08 10.89
CA ASN A 34 7.72 1.89 11.96
C ASN A 34 8.98 1.19 11.44
N SER A 35 10.11 1.70 11.92
CA SER A 35 11.40 1.03 11.91
C SER A 35 11.88 0.81 13.36
N LYS A 36 13.07 0.25 13.54
CA LYS A 36 13.66 0.03 14.87
C LYS A 36 14.04 1.33 15.57
N SER A 37 14.46 2.34 14.82
CA SER A 37 15.00 3.61 15.31
C SER A 37 14.17 4.83 14.91
N SER A 38 13.21 4.68 14.01
CA SER A 38 12.48 5.80 13.42
C SER A 38 11.04 5.44 13.08
N CYS A 39 10.20 6.47 13.02
CA CYS A 39 8.80 6.38 12.63
C CYS A 39 8.52 7.44 11.56
N LEU A 40 7.56 7.15 10.67
CA LEU A 40 7.11 8.08 9.64
C LEU A 40 5.58 8.04 9.57
N ASN A 41 4.95 9.19 9.80
CA ASN A 41 3.51 9.36 9.61
C ASN A 41 3.22 9.55 8.12
N VAL A 42 2.31 8.73 7.59
CA VAL A 42 1.90 8.77 6.19
C VAL A 42 0.39 9.02 6.13
N VAL A 43 -0.02 10.00 5.35
CA VAL A 43 -1.43 10.29 5.07
C VAL A 43 -1.63 10.26 3.57
N SER A 44 -2.55 9.43 3.10
CA SER A 44 -3.00 9.45 1.72
C SER A 44 -4.46 9.87 1.67
N CYS A 45 -4.79 10.91 0.93
CA CYS A 45 -6.17 11.40 0.86
C CYS A 45 -6.55 11.91 -0.53
N TYR A 46 -7.85 11.98 -0.77
CA TYR A 46 -8.44 12.49 -2.00
C TYR A 46 -9.53 13.48 -1.61
N LYS A 47 -9.47 14.69 -2.15
CA LYS A 47 -10.54 15.66 -2.01
C LYS A 47 -11.48 15.57 -3.22
N PRO A 48 -12.75 15.16 -3.04
CA PRO A 48 -13.70 15.17 -4.14
C PRO A 48 -13.86 16.57 -4.73
N PRO A 49 -14.00 16.72 -6.07
CA PRO A 49 -14.07 18.02 -6.73
C PRO A 49 -15.20 18.93 -6.23
N ARG A 50 -16.29 18.33 -5.76
CA ARG A 50 -17.49 19.04 -5.29
C ARG A 50 -17.45 19.41 -3.81
N THR A 51 -16.55 18.83 -3.03
CA THR A 51 -16.40 19.14 -1.61
C THR A 51 -15.83 20.56 -1.45
N PRO A 52 -16.38 21.39 -0.55
CA PRO A 52 -15.77 22.65 -0.14
C PRO A 52 -14.31 22.47 0.31
N LYS A 53 -13.44 23.40 -0.08
CA LYS A 53 -11.99 23.30 0.25
C LYS A 53 -11.74 23.38 1.75
N ASN A 54 -12.39 24.34 2.41
CA ASN A 54 -12.20 24.59 3.84
C ASN A 54 -12.63 23.39 4.67
N GLU A 55 -13.78 22.78 4.34
CA GLU A 55 -14.27 21.58 5.03
C GLU A 55 -13.23 20.42 4.98
N PHE A 56 -12.60 20.21 3.82
CA PHE A 56 -11.55 19.21 3.67
C PHE A 56 -10.26 19.57 4.43
N LEU A 57 -9.85 20.85 4.40
CA LEU A 57 -8.64 21.30 5.10
C LEU A 57 -8.83 21.28 6.62
N ASP A 58 -10.00 21.69 7.13
CA ASP A 58 -10.37 21.61 8.54
C ASP A 58 -10.39 20.16 9.03
N TYR A 59 -10.82 19.23 8.16
CA TYR A 59 -10.73 17.80 8.46
C TYR A 59 -9.29 17.31 8.51
N LEU A 60 -8.47 17.67 7.52
CA LEU A 60 -7.06 17.31 7.47
C LEU A 60 -6.28 17.88 8.67
N GLU A 61 -6.65 19.07 9.15
CA GLU A 61 -6.10 19.67 10.36
C GLU A 61 -6.44 18.84 11.61
N LYS A 62 -7.69 18.38 11.77
CA LYS A 62 -8.06 17.45 12.85
C LYS A 62 -7.25 16.16 12.79
N VAL A 63 -7.04 15.62 11.60
CA VAL A 63 -6.20 14.43 11.40
C VAL A 63 -4.76 14.73 11.83
N ARG A 64 -4.20 15.87 11.43
CA ARG A 64 -2.85 16.30 11.82
C ARG A 64 -2.70 16.43 13.34
N LEU A 65 -3.70 16.97 14.04
CA LEU A 65 -3.70 17.11 15.50
C LEU A 65 -3.68 15.77 16.24
N ASN A 66 -4.12 14.68 15.61
CA ASN A 66 -4.10 13.34 16.17
C ASN A 66 -2.79 12.58 15.90
N LEU A 67 -1.90 13.12 15.06
CA LEU A 67 -0.60 12.54 14.75
C LEU A 67 0.48 13.08 15.69
N ASP A 68 1.52 12.29 15.94
CA ASP A 68 2.67 12.76 16.72
C ASP A 68 3.41 13.85 15.93
N THR A 69 3.46 15.05 16.50
CA THR A 69 4.08 16.21 15.87
C THR A 69 5.61 16.15 15.88
N ASN A 70 6.21 15.30 16.72
CA ASN A 70 7.67 15.13 16.80
C ASN A 70 8.21 14.19 15.72
N GLU A 71 7.34 13.45 15.04
CA GLU A 71 7.71 12.51 14.01
C GLU A 71 7.51 13.12 12.62
N PRO A 72 8.36 12.74 11.64
CA PRO A 72 8.20 13.21 10.29
C PRO A 72 6.84 12.77 9.73
N ILE A 73 6.23 13.65 8.93
CA ILE A 73 4.99 13.42 8.20
C ILE A 73 5.19 13.56 6.69
N VAL A 74 4.55 12.67 5.94
CA VAL A 74 4.37 12.74 4.49
C VAL A 74 2.89 12.62 4.16
N ILE A 75 2.35 13.59 3.42
CA ILE A 75 0.98 13.57 2.91
C ILE A 75 1.04 13.47 1.38
N VAL A 76 0.35 12.47 0.82
CA VAL A 76 0.26 12.25 -0.63
C VAL A 76 -1.20 12.31 -1.04
N ALA A 77 -1.57 13.28 -1.87
CA ALA A 77 -2.98 13.52 -2.12
C ALA A 77 -3.31 14.22 -3.42
N ASP A 78 -4.46 13.90 -4.01
CA ASP A 78 -5.12 14.76 -4.99
C ASP A 78 -6.11 15.65 -4.24
N PHE A 79 -5.74 16.92 -4.07
CA PHE A 79 -6.57 17.90 -3.38
C PHE A 79 -7.61 18.53 -4.28
N ASN A 80 -7.56 18.35 -5.60
CA ASN A 80 -8.36 19.12 -6.55
C ASN A 80 -8.29 20.65 -6.27
N ILE A 81 -7.17 21.13 -5.71
CA ILE A 81 -6.88 22.53 -5.39
C ILE A 81 -5.63 22.94 -6.15
N ASN A 82 -5.81 23.85 -7.11
CA ASN A 82 -4.71 24.34 -7.94
C ASN A 82 -3.85 25.36 -7.18
N GLN A 83 -2.59 25.00 -6.91
CA GLN A 83 -1.62 25.83 -6.19
C GLN A 83 -1.32 27.18 -6.88
N GLY A 84 -1.30 27.22 -8.22
CA GLY A 84 -0.84 28.38 -9.00
C GLY A 84 -1.87 29.50 -9.21
N ARG A 85 -3.04 29.45 -8.54
CA ARG A 85 -4.11 30.45 -8.67
C ARG A 85 -4.51 30.98 -7.30
N ILE A 86 -5.31 32.07 -7.26
CA ILE A 86 -5.96 32.61 -6.05
C ILE A 86 -6.62 31.50 -5.21
N ASN A 87 -7.09 30.46 -5.89
CA ASN A 87 -7.68 29.26 -5.31
C ASN A 87 -6.76 28.41 -4.41
N GLY A 88 -5.44 28.62 -4.45
CA GLY A 88 -4.45 27.92 -3.63
C GLY A 88 -4.06 28.66 -2.35
N GLN A 89 -4.58 29.86 -2.09
CA GLN A 89 -4.25 30.64 -0.89
C GLN A 89 -4.62 29.90 0.40
N CYS A 90 -5.83 29.33 0.48
CA CYS A 90 -6.26 28.49 1.60
C CYS A 90 -5.33 27.28 1.86
N LEU A 91 -4.78 26.68 0.79
CA LEU A 91 -3.82 25.59 0.93
C LEU A 91 -2.50 26.09 1.48
N LYS A 92 -2.01 27.26 1.02
CA LYS A 92 -0.78 27.86 1.57
C LYS A 92 -0.92 28.19 3.05
N GLU A 93 -2.03 28.80 3.45
CA GLU A 93 -2.32 29.11 4.85
C GLU A 93 -2.40 27.84 5.70
N PHE A 94 -3.08 26.79 5.23
CA PHE A 94 -3.09 25.49 5.89
C PHE A 94 -1.68 24.93 6.08
N LEU A 95 -0.86 24.96 5.03
CA LEU A 95 0.51 24.46 5.04
C LEU A 95 1.38 25.23 6.05
N GLU A 96 1.38 26.56 5.98
CA GLU A 96 2.14 27.45 6.88
C GLU A 96 1.71 27.27 8.35
N ASN A 97 0.40 27.20 8.62
CA ASN A 97 -0.12 27.04 9.98
C ASN A 97 0.25 25.68 10.61
N ASN A 98 0.53 24.66 9.79
CA ASN A 98 0.85 23.32 10.24
C ASN A 98 2.34 22.97 10.14
N GLY A 99 3.20 23.94 9.76
CA GLY A 99 4.64 23.71 9.54
C GLY A 99 4.91 22.70 8.43
N LEU A 100 4.13 22.79 7.35
CA LEU A 100 4.16 21.89 6.21
C LEU A 100 4.50 22.66 4.93
N LYS A 101 5.12 21.96 3.98
CA LYS A 101 5.35 22.47 2.62
C LYS A 101 5.01 21.42 1.58
N THR A 102 4.56 21.86 0.41
CA THR A 102 4.47 21.00 -0.78
C THR A 102 5.77 21.05 -1.56
N VAL A 103 6.27 19.89 -1.99
CA VAL A 103 7.50 19.77 -2.79
C VAL A 103 7.23 19.66 -4.29
N VAL A 104 5.95 19.58 -4.68
CA VAL A 104 5.55 19.52 -6.09
C VAL A 104 5.56 20.92 -6.68
N SER A 105 6.38 21.14 -7.70
CA SER A 105 6.54 22.43 -8.39
C SER A 105 6.12 22.41 -9.86
N SER A 106 5.82 21.23 -10.41
CA SER A 106 5.51 21.02 -11.82
C SER A 106 4.06 20.56 -12.03
N PRO A 107 3.41 20.88 -13.15
CA PRO A 107 2.02 20.50 -13.40
C PRO A 107 1.80 18.99 -13.36
N THR A 108 0.87 18.56 -12.51
CA THR A 108 0.53 17.16 -12.26
C THR A 108 -0.67 16.68 -13.05
N ARG A 109 -1.47 17.58 -13.62
CA ARG A 109 -2.56 17.23 -14.52
C ARG A 109 -2.51 18.06 -15.80
N LEU A 110 -2.75 17.41 -16.93
CA LEU A 110 -2.90 18.01 -18.25
C LEU A 110 -4.32 17.77 -18.73
N CYS A 111 -5.16 18.80 -18.69
CA CYS A 111 -6.45 18.75 -19.37
C CYS A 111 -6.31 19.27 -20.79
N VAL A 112 -6.47 18.36 -21.76
CA VAL A 112 -6.70 18.70 -23.16
C VAL A 112 -8.21 18.89 -23.36
N SER A 113 -8.58 19.95 -24.05
CA SER A 113 -9.96 20.37 -24.40
C SER A 113 -10.70 21.26 -23.39
N LYS A 114 -10.52 22.57 -23.60
CA LYS A 114 -11.68 23.42 -23.89
C LYS A 114 -11.45 24.04 -25.26
N PHE A 115 -12.40 23.90 -26.19
CA PHE A 115 -12.45 24.81 -27.32
C PHE A 115 -12.75 26.20 -26.76
N LYS A 116 -11.87 27.17 -27.02
CA LYS A 116 -12.24 28.57 -26.87
C LYS A 116 -13.43 28.85 -27.80
N SER A 117 -14.19 29.91 -27.54
CA SER A 117 -15.30 30.37 -28.39
C SER A 117 -14.90 30.63 -29.86
N ASN A 118 -13.59 30.69 -30.16
CA ASN A 118 -13.01 30.84 -31.49
C ASN A 118 -12.49 29.52 -32.11
N GLY A 119 -12.74 28.36 -31.50
CA GLY A 119 -12.33 27.05 -32.03
C GLY A 119 -10.88 26.64 -31.74
N SER A 120 -10.08 27.42 -31.01
CA SER A 120 -8.72 27.01 -30.62
C SER A 120 -8.74 26.13 -29.36
N GLU A 121 -7.94 25.07 -29.35
CA GLU A 121 -7.73 24.24 -28.15
C GLU A 121 -7.05 25.05 -27.03
N LEU A 122 -7.59 24.93 -25.81
CA LEU A 122 -6.96 25.42 -24.59
C LEU A 122 -6.41 24.23 -23.81
N ASP A 123 -5.10 24.09 -23.81
CA ASP A 123 -4.41 23.24 -22.85
C ASP A 123 -4.44 23.92 -21.48
N SER A 124 -4.93 23.19 -20.47
CA SER A 124 -4.83 23.65 -19.09
C SER A 124 -3.98 22.68 -18.29
N SER A 125 -2.91 23.20 -17.71
CA SER A 125 -2.03 22.47 -16.80
C SER A 125 -2.28 22.93 -15.37
N THR A 126 -2.41 21.99 -14.45
CA THR A 126 -2.71 22.29 -13.04
C THR A 126 -1.84 21.47 -12.10
N ILE A 127 -1.53 22.04 -10.93
CA ILE A 127 -0.86 21.34 -9.82
C ILE A 127 -1.94 21.07 -8.78
N ILE A 128 -2.50 19.86 -8.81
CA ILE A 128 -3.58 19.43 -7.90
C ILE A 128 -3.23 18.20 -7.08
N ASP A 129 -2.23 17.44 -7.55
CA ASP A 129 -1.64 16.32 -6.84
C ASP A 129 -0.45 16.87 -6.03
N HIS A 130 -0.46 16.65 -4.73
CA HIS A 130 0.48 17.22 -3.78
C HIS A 130 1.24 16.13 -3.06
N LEU A 131 2.54 16.36 -2.92
CA LEU A 131 3.42 15.67 -1.99
C LEU A 131 3.82 16.70 -0.94
N ILE A 132 3.30 16.56 0.27
CA ILE A 132 3.46 17.50 1.37
C ILE A 132 4.28 16.85 2.47
N VAL A 133 5.17 17.63 3.07
CA VAL A 133 6.14 17.18 4.07
C VAL A 133 6.25 18.21 5.18
N GLY A 134 6.85 17.84 6.32
CA GLY A 134 7.27 18.82 7.32
C GLY A 134 8.27 19.83 6.76
N ASP A 135 8.21 21.08 7.22
CA ASP A 135 9.06 22.17 6.72
C ASP A 135 10.57 21.91 6.87
N ASP A 136 10.95 21.14 7.88
CA ASP A 136 12.30 20.70 8.19
C ASP A 136 12.79 19.54 7.31
N GLN A 137 11.89 18.83 6.62
CA GLN A 137 12.23 17.66 5.82
C GLN A 137 12.68 18.04 4.41
N SER A 138 13.68 17.31 3.90
CA SER A 138 14.10 17.38 2.49
C SER A 138 13.68 16.11 1.78
N ILE A 139 12.88 16.24 0.72
CA ILE A 139 12.44 15.15 -0.15
C ILE A 139 12.76 15.52 -1.59
N ALA A 140 13.37 14.59 -2.32
CA ALA A 140 13.48 14.71 -3.77
C ALA A 140 12.12 14.39 -4.41
N CYS A 141 11.64 15.25 -5.30
CA CYS A 141 10.35 15.11 -5.95
C CYS A 141 10.47 15.27 -7.47
N GLU A 142 9.84 14.39 -8.23
CA GLU A 142 9.69 14.50 -9.67
C GLU A 142 8.26 14.24 -10.12
N VAL A 143 7.88 14.86 -11.24
CA VAL A 143 6.58 14.65 -11.88
C VAL A 143 6.80 13.95 -13.22
N ILE A 144 6.31 12.71 -13.35
CA ILE A 144 6.57 11.84 -14.48
C ILE A 144 5.27 11.66 -15.29
N GLY A 145 5.35 11.79 -16.61
CA GLY A 145 4.20 11.59 -17.49
C GLY A 145 3.54 10.22 -17.31
N CYS A 146 2.21 10.17 -17.36
CA CYS A 146 1.44 8.94 -17.38
C CYS A 146 0.84 8.73 -18.78
N PRO A 147 1.09 7.59 -19.46
CA PRO A 147 0.59 7.39 -20.81
C PRO A 147 -0.91 7.06 -20.89
N PHE A 148 -1.55 6.79 -19.76
CA PHE A 148 -2.95 6.31 -19.69
C PHE A 148 -3.83 7.14 -18.75
N SER A 149 -3.37 8.32 -18.32
CA SER A 149 -4.15 9.24 -17.48
C SER A 149 -3.84 10.69 -17.87
N ASP A 150 -4.79 11.59 -17.63
CA ASP A 150 -4.58 13.04 -17.68
C ASP A 150 -3.79 13.54 -16.45
N HIS A 151 -3.71 12.75 -15.38
CA HIS A 151 -2.78 12.95 -14.26
C HIS A 151 -1.41 12.36 -14.57
N LYS A 152 -0.37 12.96 -14.01
CA LYS A 152 1.01 12.52 -14.02
C LYS A 152 1.34 11.87 -12.68
N PHE A 153 2.33 10.98 -12.68
CA PHE A 153 2.86 10.43 -11.43
C PHE A 153 3.64 11.50 -10.67
N VAL A 154 3.39 11.59 -9.37
CA VAL A 154 4.23 12.34 -8.43
C VAL A 154 5.10 11.33 -7.69
N VAL A 155 6.42 11.42 -7.86
CA VAL A 155 7.38 10.50 -7.25
C VAL A 155 8.19 11.27 -6.22
N GLY A 156 8.15 10.82 -4.98
CA GLY A 156 8.95 11.33 -3.86
C GLY A 156 9.96 10.30 -3.39
N ALA A 157 11.15 10.76 -2.99
CA ALA A 157 12.15 9.95 -2.30
C ALA A 157 12.51 10.58 -0.96
N ILE A 158 12.27 9.82 0.11
CA ILE A 158 12.63 10.16 1.49
C ILE A 158 13.71 9.21 1.99
N GLU A 159 14.73 9.77 2.63
CA GLU A 159 15.69 8.97 3.39
C GLU A 159 15.06 8.57 4.72
N PHE A 160 14.91 7.26 4.92
CA PHE A 160 14.29 6.71 6.11
C PHE A 160 15.07 5.47 6.54
N GLU A 161 15.52 5.44 7.78
CA GLU A 161 16.23 4.28 8.33
C GLU A 161 15.28 3.09 8.42
N VAL A 162 15.42 2.09 7.55
CA VAL A 162 14.65 0.84 7.63
C VAL A 162 15.54 -0.25 8.19
N GLY A 163 15.06 -0.95 9.22
CA GLY A 163 15.72 -2.17 9.71
C GLY A 163 15.89 -3.20 8.59
N LYS A 164 16.94 -4.04 8.66
CA LYS A 164 17.16 -5.09 7.65
C LYS A 164 15.89 -5.94 7.48
N PRO A 165 15.43 -6.20 6.24
CA PRO A 165 14.33 -7.12 5.99
C PRO A 165 14.62 -8.44 6.68
N ILE A 166 13.72 -8.90 7.53
CA ILE A 166 13.80 -10.27 8.05
C ILE A 166 13.25 -11.15 6.94
N ASP A 167 14.08 -12.06 6.42
CA ASP A 167 13.65 -13.03 5.42
C ASP A 167 12.40 -13.76 5.95
N PRO A 168 11.29 -13.77 5.20
CA PRO A 168 10.10 -14.46 5.64
C PRO A 168 10.45 -15.94 5.83
N LEU A 169 10.36 -16.39 7.06
CA LEU A 169 10.47 -17.80 7.40
C LEU A 169 9.27 -18.51 6.81
N THR A 170 9.52 -19.53 5.98
CA THR A 170 8.46 -20.37 5.46
C THR A 170 8.44 -21.66 6.26
N PHE A 171 7.27 -22.01 6.77
CA PHE A 171 7.02 -23.30 7.38
C PHE A 171 6.47 -24.26 6.32
N TYR A 172 6.99 -25.47 6.28
CA TYR A 172 6.54 -26.52 5.37
C TYR A 172 6.61 -27.86 6.08
N ARG A 173 5.77 -28.81 5.66
CA ARG A 173 5.85 -30.18 6.18
C ARG A 173 6.82 -31.01 5.35
N ASN A 174 7.59 -31.87 6.00
CA ASN A 174 8.45 -32.81 5.29
C ASN A 174 7.62 -33.96 4.69
N LEU A 175 7.20 -33.80 3.44
CA LEU A 175 6.46 -34.80 2.66
C LEU A 175 7.39 -35.65 1.80
N SER A 176 8.54 -36.06 2.35
CA SER A 176 9.43 -37.00 1.66
C SER A 176 8.71 -38.33 1.40
N THR A 177 9.14 -39.07 0.39
CA THR A 177 8.56 -40.39 0.05
C THR A 177 8.54 -41.34 1.25
N ALA A 178 9.59 -41.31 2.09
CA ALA A 178 9.65 -42.11 3.32
C ALA A 178 8.55 -41.71 4.32
N ASN A 179 8.36 -40.42 4.56
CA ASN A 179 7.35 -39.90 5.48
C ASN A 179 5.93 -40.16 4.95
N LEU A 180 5.71 -40.02 3.64
CA LEU A 180 4.43 -40.33 3.01
C LEU A 180 4.09 -41.82 3.10
N ASN A 181 5.07 -42.70 2.94
CA ASN A 181 4.87 -44.13 3.13
C ASN A 181 4.51 -44.49 4.58
N GLN A 182 5.15 -43.85 5.56
CA GLN A 182 4.79 -44.02 6.97
C GLN A 182 3.37 -43.52 7.26
N LEU A 183 3.03 -42.31 6.79
CA LEU A 183 1.69 -41.74 6.92
C LEU A 183 0.63 -42.67 6.32
N LYS A 184 0.87 -43.18 5.10
CA LYS A 184 -0.02 -44.15 4.45
C LYS A 184 -0.23 -45.39 5.30
N ASN A 185 0.86 -45.98 5.82
CA ASN A 185 0.78 -47.20 6.63
C ASN A 185 -0.01 -46.99 7.93
N GLU A 186 0.07 -45.81 8.54
CA GLU A 186 -0.67 -45.49 9.76
C GLU A 186 -2.13 -45.12 9.48
N LEU A 187 -2.41 -44.45 8.38
CA LEU A 187 -3.80 -44.20 7.95
C LEU A 187 -4.51 -45.51 7.61
N LEU A 188 -3.83 -46.50 7.04
CA LEU A 188 -4.41 -47.84 6.81
C LEU A 188 -4.79 -48.57 8.10
N LYS A 189 -4.20 -48.21 9.24
CA LYS A 189 -4.49 -48.78 10.56
C LYS A 189 -5.55 -47.97 11.33
N ALA A 190 -5.89 -46.77 10.87
CA ALA A 190 -6.86 -45.93 11.56
C ALA A 190 -8.28 -46.51 11.43
N ASP A 191 -9.03 -46.47 12.53
CA ASP A 191 -10.43 -46.90 12.55
C ASP A 191 -11.33 -45.77 12.04
N PHE A 192 -11.82 -45.92 10.81
CA PHE A 192 -12.78 -44.99 10.21
C PHE A 192 -14.23 -45.35 10.51
N SER A 193 -14.51 -46.47 11.20
CA SER A 193 -15.89 -46.85 11.54
C SER A 193 -16.56 -45.85 12.50
N LEU A 194 -15.77 -45.07 13.25
CA LEU A 194 -16.27 -43.97 14.07
C LEU A 194 -16.87 -42.84 13.23
N MET A 195 -16.37 -42.63 12.01
CA MET A 195 -16.89 -41.62 11.08
C MET A 195 -18.31 -41.96 10.63
N ASP A 196 -18.63 -43.23 10.47
CA ASP A 196 -19.98 -43.69 10.07
C ASP A 196 -21.04 -43.41 11.13
N LYS A 197 -20.63 -43.23 12.40
CA LYS A 197 -21.50 -42.95 13.53
C LYS A 197 -21.84 -41.46 13.70
N LEU A 198 -21.19 -40.58 12.94
CA LEU A 198 -21.40 -39.13 13.00
C LEU A 198 -22.62 -38.72 12.16
N CYS A 199 -23.39 -37.73 12.65
CA CYS A 199 -24.67 -37.36 12.06
C CYS A 199 -24.56 -36.40 10.87
N THR A 200 -23.62 -35.45 10.91
CA THR A 200 -23.51 -34.40 9.89
C THR A 200 -22.31 -34.63 8.97
N ILE A 201 -22.33 -34.00 7.79
CA ILE A 201 -21.21 -34.06 6.84
C ILE A 201 -20.01 -33.30 7.40
N GLU A 202 -20.27 -32.19 8.09
CA GLU A 202 -19.28 -31.34 8.75
C GLU A 202 -18.51 -32.11 9.81
N ASP A 203 -19.22 -32.83 10.70
CA ASP A 203 -18.58 -33.65 11.75
C ASP A 203 -17.70 -34.75 11.15
N LYS A 204 -18.17 -35.40 10.08
CA LYS A 204 -17.39 -36.42 9.36
C LYS A 204 -16.12 -35.84 8.74
N TRP A 205 -16.23 -34.66 8.14
CA TRP A 205 -15.10 -33.97 7.54
C TRP A 205 -14.09 -33.53 8.59
N ASP A 206 -14.55 -33.04 9.74
CA ASP A 206 -13.69 -32.64 10.85
C ASP A 206 -12.99 -33.85 11.48
N TYR A 207 -13.68 -34.98 11.66
CA TYR A 207 -13.05 -36.23 12.09
C TYR A 207 -11.98 -36.71 11.12
N LEU A 208 -12.28 -36.72 9.81
CA LEU A 208 -11.30 -37.13 8.80
C LEU A 208 -10.05 -36.24 8.83
N LYS A 209 -10.25 -34.92 8.88
CA LYS A 209 -9.16 -33.94 9.00
C LYS A 209 -8.37 -34.16 10.27
N SER A 210 -9.00 -34.38 11.42
CA SER A 210 -8.29 -34.56 12.69
C SER A 210 -7.41 -35.80 12.66
N VAL A 211 -7.91 -36.92 12.15
CA VAL A 211 -7.13 -38.17 12.00
C VAL A 211 -5.93 -37.94 11.08
N ILE A 212 -6.13 -37.29 9.92
CA ILE A 212 -5.05 -37.01 8.98
C ILE A 212 -4.02 -36.06 9.59
N PHE A 213 -4.45 -34.96 10.21
CA PHE A 213 -3.54 -33.99 10.81
C PHE A 213 -2.75 -34.57 11.98
N GLU A 214 -3.39 -35.36 12.85
CA GLU A 214 -2.71 -36.03 13.96
C GLU A 214 -1.58 -36.93 13.45
N LYS A 215 -1.84 -37.74 12.40
CA LYS A 215 -0.79 -38.59 11.82
C LYS A 215 0.26 -37.76 11.06
N MET A 216 -0.14 -36.70 10.36
CA MET A 216 0.79 -35.78 9.71
C MET A 216 1.69 -35.04 10.72
N ASP A 217 1.20 -34.73 11.92
CA ASP A 217 2.00 -34.11 12.97
C ASP A 217 3.06 -35.06 13.55
N LEU A 218 2.80 -36.38 13.51
CA LEU A 218 3.76 -37.39 13.95
C LEU A 218 4.86 -37.65 12.91
N PHE A 219 4.52 -37.78 11.62
CA PHE A 219 5.46 -38.22 10.57
C PHE A 219 5.94 -37.11 9.64
N CYS A 220 5.11 -36.08 9.44
CA CYS A 220 5.36 -34.96 8.53
C CYS A 220 5.58 -33.67 9.32
N LEU A 221 6.60 -33.68 10.19
CA LEU A 221 6.96 -32.56 11.05
C LEU A 221 7.11 -31.25 10.26
N LEU A 222 6.62 -30.17 10.87
CA LEU A 222 6.83 -28.82 10.39
C LEU A 222 8.31 -28.47 10.47
N LYS A 223 8.88 -28.15 9.33
CA LYS A 223 10.25 -27.65 9.18
C LYS A 223 10.21 -26.17 8.82
N GLN A 224 11.22 -25.47 9.30
CA GLN A 224 11.46 -24.08 8.96
C GLN A 224 12.52 -24.01 7.87
N ALA A 225 12.24 -23.30 6.79
CA ALA A 225 13.25 -22.93 5.80
C ALA A 225 13.28 -21.43 5.61
N LYS A 226 14.49 -20.90 5.42
CA LYS A 226 14.66 -19.59 4.81
C LYS A 226 14.21 -19.72 3.36
N LYS A 227 13.26 -18.90 2.94
CA LYS A 227 12.95 -18.78 1.51
C LYS A 227 14.22 -18.24 0.85
N LYS A 228 14.81 -19.00 -0.08
CA LYS A 228 15.87 -18.45 -0.93
C LYS A 228 15.27 -17.25 -1.64
N ASP A 229 15.89 -16.09 -1.45
CA ASP A 229 15.41 -14.84 -1.99
C ASP A 229 15.51 -14.90 -3.51
N ASN A 230 14.42 -15.27 -4.17
CA ASN A 230 14.32 -15.34 -5.62
C ASN A 230 13.91 -13.95 -6.14
N THR A 231 14.59 -12.90 -5.68
CA THR A 231 14.36 -11.48 -6.04
C THR A 231 14.43 -11.23 -7.55
N ASN A 232 15.01 -12.16 -8.30
CA ASN A 232 15.08 -12.11 -9.75
C ASN A 232 13.84 -12.67 -10.46
N HIS A 233 12.84 -13.17 -9.74
CA HIS A 233 11.60 -13.64 -10.35
C HIS A 233 10.40 -12.92 -9.75
N ASN A 234 10.30 -11.63 -10.08
CA ASN A 234 9.05 -10.91 -9.92
C ASN A 234 8.13 -11.35 -11.07
N PRO A 235 6.92 -11.88 -10.81
CA PRO A 235 6.06 -12.41 -11.86
C PRO A 235 5.55 -11.36 -12.85
N TRP A 236 5.70 -10.07 -12.53
CA TRP A 236 5.42 -8.92 -13.40
C TRP A 236 6.67 -8.31 -14.05
N PHE A 237 7.85 -8.89 -13.82
CA PHE A 237 9.12 -8.43 -14.36
C PHE A 237 9.59 -9.47 -15.37
N ASP A 238 9.13 -9.29 -16.60
CA ASP A 238 9.42 -10.20 -17.70
C ASP A 238 10.87 -10.04 -18.21
N SER A 239 11.24 -10.91 -19.15
CA SER A 239 12.56 -10.90 -19.78
C SER A 239 12.90 -9.57 -20.43
N ASP A 240 11.90 -8.84 -20.92
CA ASP A 240 12.09 -7.61 -21.68
C ASP A 240 12.44 -6.46 -20.73
N LEU A 241 11.71 -6.32 -19.63
CA LEU A 241 12.02 -5.40 -18.54
C LEU A 241 13.38 -5.70 -17.90
N GLN A 242 13.74 -6.98 -17.77
CA GLN A 242 15.06 -7.38 -17.27
C GLN A 242 16.19 -7.03 -18.25
N SER A 243 15.95 -7.17 -19.56
CA SER A 243 16.91 -6.75 -20.59
C SER A 243 17.13 -5.23 -20.61
N LEU A 244 16.07 -4.45 -20.39
CA LEU A 244 16.13 -2.99 -20.34
C LEU A 244 16.88 -2.48 -19.12
N LYS A 245 16.68 -3.12 -17.95
CA LYS A 245 17.45 -2.82 -16.74
C LYS A 245 18.95 -3.01 -16.97
N ASN A 246 19.34 -4.14 -17.54
CA ASN A 246 20.75 -4.48 -17.77
C ASN A 246 21.44 -3.62 -18.83
N LYS A 247 20.69 -2.88 -19.67
CA LYS A 247 21.24 -1.92 -20.64
C LYS A 247 21.51 -0.54 -20.04
N ARG A 248 20.99 -0.28 -18.83
CA ARG A 248 21.08 1.02 -18.15
C ARG A 248 22.26 1.08 -17.18
N ASP A 249 22.78 -0.08 -16.77
CA ASP A 249 24.05 -0.26 -16.04
C ASP A 249 25.22 -0.47 -17.03
#